data_AF-A0A7C6TIR8-F1
#
_entry.id   AF-A0A7C6TIR8-F1
#
_cell.length_a   1.000
_cell.length_b   1.000
_cell.length_c   1.000
_cell.angle_alpha   90.00
_cell.angle_beta   90.00
_cell.angle_gamma   90.00
#
_symmetry.space_group_name_H-M   'P 1'
#
loop_
_entity.id
_entity.type
_entity.pdbx_description
1 polymer ?
#
loop_
_entity_poly.entity_id
_entity_poly.type
_entity_poly.pdbx_seq_one_letter_code
_entity_poly.pdbx_strand_id
1 'polypeptide(L)'
;GALLRALGFTRAAMSRMITIESLLMTLIALIVGAGVGTFFGWVGTASMMPASANPVLSVPWTQIGLIGVAAVLAAVLASAIPARSMSRIAPAKGMSME
;
A
#
# COMPACT_ATOMS: atom_id res chain seq x y z
N GLY A 1 9.76 16.04 -18.87
CA GLY A 1 9.39 15.59 -20.22
C GLY A 1 10.58 15.06 -21.01
N ALA A 2 11.65 15.86 -21.12
CA ALA A 2 12.86 15.50 -21.83
C ALA A 2 13.58 14.25 -21.29
N LEU A 3 13.67 14.09 -19.97
CA LEU A 3 14.37 12.95 -19.33
C LEU A 3 13.68 11.59 -19.58
N LEU A 4 12.35 11.53 -19.57
CA LEU A 4 11.60 10.27 -19.79
C LEU A 4 11.61 9.82 -21.26
N ARG A 5 11.65 10.76 -22.20
CA ARG A 5 11.88 10.45 -23.62
C ARG A 5 13.32 10.03 -23.89
N ALA A 6 14.30 10.67 -23.23
CA ALA A 6 15.72 10.34 -23.36
C ALA A 6 16.07 8.93 -22.83
N LEU A 7 15.28 8.42 -21.87
CA LEU A 7 15.45 7.08 -21.29
C LEU A 7 14.58 5.99 -21.96
N GLY A 8 13.76 6.33 -22.96
CA GLY A 8 12.91 5.37 -23.67
C GLY A 8 11.74 4.79 -22.84
N PHE A 9 11.50 5.30 -21.64
CA PHE A 9 10.44 4.79 -20.76
C PHE A 9 9.06 5.25 -21.26
N THR A 10 8.21 4.28 -21.60
CA THR A 10 6.81 4.54 -21.96
C THR A 10 6.05 5.06 -20.72
N ARG A 11 5.04 5.90 -20.91
CA ARG A 11 4.17 6.39 -19.81
C ARG A 11 3.55 5.24 -18.99
N ALA A 12 3.31 4.11 -19.65
CA ALA A 12 2.86 2.88 -19.00
C ALA A 12 3.89 2.36 -17.98
N ALA A 13 5.18 2.39 -18.30
CA ALA A 13 6.25 1.96 -17.39
C ALA A 13 6.34 2.83 -16.13
N MET A 14 6.15 4.15 -16.25
CA MET A 14 6.10 5.07 -15.10
C MET A 14 4.92 4.76 -14.17
N SER A 15 3.73 4.53 -14.74
CA SER A 15 2.55 4.18 -13.94
C SER A 15 2.69 2.83 -13.23
N ARG A 16 3.34 1.86 -13.88
CA ARG A 16 3.62 0.53 -13.32
C ARG A 16 4.62 0.62 -12.17
N MET A 17 5.65 1.45 -12.29
CA MET A 17 6.62 1.70 -11.21
C MET A 17 5.94 2.23 -9.95
N ILE A 18 5.11 3.27 -10.08
CA ILE A 18 4.41 3.88 -8.93
C ILE A 18 3.46 2.87 -8.26
N THR A 19 2.80 2.04 -9.07
CA THR A 19 1.92 0.97 -8.53
C THR A 19 2.71 -0.05 -7.73
N ILE A 20 3.87 -0.48 -8.25
CA ILE A 20 4.76 -1.43 -7.56
C ILE A 20 5.30 -0.81 -6.27
N GLU A 21 5.76 0.44 -6.30
CA GLU A 21 6.27 1.14 -5.12
C GLU A 21 5.18 1.29 -4.04
N SER A 22 3.96 1.64 -4.44
CA SER A 22 2.80 1.71 -3.54
C SER A 22 2.49 0.34 -2.92
N LEU A 23 2.59 -0.74 -3.71
CA LEU A 23 2.38 -2.10 -3.25
C LEU A 23 3.46 -2.53 -2.25
N LEU A 24 4.72 -2.18 -2.51
CA LEU A 24 5.83 -2.45 -1.60
C LEU A 24 5.65 -1.73 -0.26
N MET A 25 5.28 -0.44 -0.28
CA MET A 25 4.96 0.31 0.94
C MET A 25 3.80 -0.32 1.71
N THR A 26 2.76 -0.77 1.00
CA THR A 26 1.60 -1.44 1.61
C THR A 26 2.00 -2.77 2.26
N LEU A 27 2.86 -3.55 1.61
CA LEU A 27 3.36 -4.81 2.15
C LEU A 27 4.16 -4.57 3.44
N ILE A 28 5.05 -3.57 3.44
CA ILE A 28 5.83 -3.20 4.64
C ILE A 28 4.88 -2.77 5.76
N ALA A 29 3.93 -1.89 5.45
CA ALA A 29 2.93 -1.43 6.42
C ALA A 29 2.10 -2.58 6.99
N LEU A 30 1.74 -3.58 6.18
CA LEU A 30 0.99 -4.75 6.65
C LEU A 30 1.83 -5.64 7.58
N ILE A 31 3.09 -5.90 7.24
CA ILE A 31 3.98 -6.71 8.08
C ILE A 31 4.17 -6.02 9.44
N VAL A 32 4.52 -4.72 9.41
CA VAL A 32 4.76 -3.94 10.62
C VAL A 32 3.47 -3.79 11.43
N GLY A 33 2.36 -3.43 10.78
CA GLY A 33 1.06 -3.24 11.42
C GLY A 33 0.52 -4.53 12.04
N ALA A 34 0.63 -5.67 11.36
CA ALA A 34 0.22 -6.95 11.91
C ALA A 34 1.09 -7.37 13.10
N GLY A 35 2.41 -7.19 13.02
CA GLY A 35 3.33 -7.50 14.13
C GLY A 35 3.07 -6.63 15.35
N VAL A 36 3.03 -5.31 15.17
CA VAL A 36 2.76 -4.33 16.23
C VAL A 36 1.36 -4.53 16.80
N GLY A 37 0.34 -4.67 15.96
CA GLY A 37 -1.04 -4.87 16.39
C GLY A 37 -1.25 -6.16 17.17
N THR A 38 -0.64 -7.27 16.74
CA THR A 38 -0.70 -8.55 17.46
C THR A 38 0.01 -8.44 18.81
N PHE A 39 1.19 -7.81 18.85
CA PHE A 39 1.94 -7.60 20.08
C PHE A 39 1.16 -6.76 21.10
N PHE A 40 0.65 -5.59 20.68
CA PHE A 40 -0.15 -4.73 21.56
C PHE A 40 -1.48 -5.39 21.96
N GLY A 41 -2.13 -6.15 21.07
CA GLY A 41 -3.33 -6.91 21.40
C GLY A 41 -3.06 -7.96 22.48
N TRP A 42 -1.93 -8.66 22.40
CA TRP A 42 -1.52 -9.63 23.42
C TRP A 42 -1.17 -8.97 24.75
N VAL A 43 -0.34 -7.92 24.74
CA VAL A 43 0.02 -7.20 25.97
C VAL A 43 -1.21 -6.56 26.62
N GLY A 44 -2.11 -5.98 25.82
CA GLY A 44 -3.34 -5.37 26.30
C GLY A 44 -4.27 -6.38 26.97
N THR A 45 -4.48 -7.53 26.33
CA THR A 45 -5.29 -8.62 26.93
C THR A 45 -4.63 -9.21 28.17
N ALA A 46 -3.32 -9.46 28.15
CA ALA A 46 -2.57 -9.94 29.31
C ALA A 46 -2.64 -8.98 30.50
N SER A 47 -2.64 -7.66 30.26
CA SER A 47 -2.71 -6.64 31.32
C SER A 47 -4.08 -6.56 32.00
N MET A 48 -5.15 -6.99 31.33
CA MET A 48 -6.51 -6.99 31.88
C MET A 48 -6.88 -8.32 32.57
N MET A 49 -6.10 -9.37 32.34
CA MET A 49 -6.34 -10.68 32.94
C MET A 49 -5.73 -10.76 34.36
N PRO A 50 -6.36 -11.49 35.29
CA PRO A 50 -5.77 -11.79 36.60
C PRO A 50 -4.43 -12.53 36.43
N ALA A 51 -3.48 -12.33 37.35
CA ALA A 51 -2.16 -12.98 37.32
C ALA A 51 -2.19 -14.52 37.33
N SER A 52 -3.32 -15.12 37.69
CA SER A 52 -3.56 -16.57 37.65
C SER A 52 -3.98 -17.09 36.26
N ALA A 53 -4.27 -16.22 35.32
CA ALA A 53 -4.63 -16.60 33.96
C ALA A 53 -3.39 -16.60 33.06
N ASN A 54 -3.21 -17.66 32.28
CA ASN A 54 -2.18 -17.74 31.24
C ASN A 54 -2.75 -17.23 29.91
N PRO A 55 -2.43 -16.00 29.47
CA PRO A 55 -2.93 -15.48 28.20
C PRO A 55 -2.32 -16.27 27.04
N VAL A 56 -3.14 -17.13 26.43
CA VAL A 56 -2.75 -17.87 25.23
C VAL A 56 -2.75 -16.90 24.04
N LEU A 57 -1.62 -16.82 23.34
CA LEU A 57 -1.51 -16.03 22.12
C LEU A 57 -2.32 -16.70 20.99
N SER A 58 -3.55 -16.26 20.80
CA SER A 58 -4.40 -16.67 19.68
C SER A 58 -4.41 -15.58 18.61
N VAL A 59 -3.60 -15.75 17.57
CA VAL A 59 -3.52 -14.79 16.45
C VAL A 59 -4.73 -14.96 15.52
N PRO A 60 -5.56 -13.92 15.30
CA PRO A 60 -6.73 -14.03 14.46
C PRO A 60 -6.38 -13.86 12.97
N TRP A 61 -5.86 -14.93 12.37
CA TRP A 61 -5.41 -14.95 10.97
C TRP A 61 -6.47 -14.47 9.97
N THR A 62 -7.75 -14.78 10.19
CA THR A 62 -8.85 -14.35 9.33
C THR A 62 -9.01 -12.82 9.32
N GLN A 63 -8.92 -12.18 10.49
CA GLN A 63 -9.04 -10.73 10.62
C GLN A 63 -7.82 -10.03 10.01
N ILE A 64 -6.62 -10.54 10.26
CA ILE A 64 -5.39 -10.02 9.65
C ILE A 64 -5.46 -10.15 8.12
N GLY A 65 -5.94 -11.28 7.60
CA GLY A 65 -6.13 -11.50 6.16
C GLY A 65 -7.13 -10.51 5.55
N LEU A 66 -8.28 -10.29 6.19
CA LEU A 66 -9.28 -9.32 5.74
C LEU A 66 -8.74 -7.88 5.71
N ILE A 67 -8.04 -7.48 6.76
CA ILE A 67 -7.39 -6.15 6.83
C ILE A 67 -6.32 -6.04 5.74
N GLY A 68 -5.55 -7.10 5.49
CA GLY A 68 -4.57 -7.20 4.41
C GLY A 68 -5.19 -6.95 3.04
N VAL A 69 -6.28 -7.66 2.73
CA VAL A 69 -7.01 -7.48 1.47
C VAL A 69 -7.54 -6.06 1.36
N ALA A 70 -8.16 -5.52 2.40
CA ALA A 70 -8.68 -4.16 2.41
C ALA A 70 -7.57 -3.11 2.19
N ALA A 71 -6.41 -3.28 2.80
CA ALA A 71 -5.26 -2.38 2.65
C ALA A 71 -4.70 -2.41 1.23
N VAL A 72 -4.56 -3.59 0.62
CA VAL A 72 -4.12 -3.73 -0.78
C VAL A 72 -5.12 -3.07 -1.72
N LEU A 73 -6.42 -3.29 -1.53
CA LEU A 73 -7.46 -2.63 -2.31
C LEU A 73 -7.38 -1.10 -2.16
N ALA A 74 -7.23 -0.60 -0.94
CA ALA A 74 -7.08 0.82 -0.68
C ALA A 74 -5.83 1.41 -1.36
N ALA A 75 -4.70 0.71 -1.34
CA ALA A 75 -3.46 1.13 -1.98
C ALA A 75 -3.57 1.17 -3.51
N VAL A 76 -4.22 0.17 -4.11
CA VAL A 76 -4.49 0.13 -5.55
C VAL A 76 -5.43 1.27 -5.94
N LEU A 77 -6.49 1.52 -5.17
CA LEU A 77 -7.42 2.62 -5.42
C LEU A 77 -6.76 4.00 -5.27
N ALA A 78 -5.92 4.17 -4.23
CA ALA A 78 -5.18 5.40 -3.99
C ALA A 78 -4.17 5.70 -5.10
N SER A 79 -3.43 4.68 -5.56
CA SER A 79 -2.45 4.81 -6.67
C SER A 79 -3.11 5.00 -8.04
N ALA A 80 -4.39 4.63 -8.19
CA ALA A 80 -5.12 4.81 -9.44
C ALA A 80 -5.37 6.29 -9.80
N ILE A 81 -5.41 7.22 -8.82
CA ILE A 81 -5.58 8.66 -9.07
C ILE A 81 -4.38 9.26 -9.83
N PRO A 82 -3.12 9.12 -9.37
CA PRO A 82 -1.96 9.58 -10.12
C PRO A 82 -1.71 8.79 -11.41
N ALA A 83 -2.05 7.49 -11.45
CA ALA A 83 -1.97 6.71 -12.68
C ALA A 83 -2.91 7.27 -13.77
N ARG A 84 -4.13 7.65 -13.40
CA ARG A 84 -5.12 8.29 -14.30
C ARG A 84 -4.75 9.72 -14.67
N SER A 85 -4.13 10.49 -13.78
CA SER A 85 -3.71 11.86 -14.13
C SER A 85 -2.59 11.85 -15.19
N MET A 86 -1.68 10.87 -15.16
CA MET A 86 -0.66 10.71 -16.20
C MET A 86 -1.21 10.25 -17.55
N SER A 87 -2.33 9.52 -17.59
CA SER A 87 -2.97 9.12 -18.85
C SER A 87 -3.77 10.27 -19.48
N ARG A 88 -4.35 11.18 -18.67
CA ARG A 88 -5.09 12.36 -19.18
C ARG A 88 -4.19 13.49 -19.70
N ILE A 89 -2.92 13.53 -19.29
CA ILE A 89 -1.92 14.44 -19.88
C ILE A 89 -1.37 13.80 -21.17
N ALA A 90 -2.24 13.47 -22.13
CA ALA A 90 -1.86 13.07 -23.48
C ALA A 90 -1.73 14.32 -24.39
N PRO A 91 -0.93 14.24 -25.46
CA PRO A 91 -0.03 15.31 -25.93
C PRO A 91 -0.66 16.23 -27.00
N ALA A 92 -1.76 16.92 -26.70
CA ALA A 92 -2.37 17.83 -27.68
C ALA A 92 -2.02 19.32 -27.49
N LYS A 93 -1.41 19.72 -26.35
CA LYS A 93 -1.05 21.12 -26.09
C LYS A 93 0.41 21.49 -26.44
N GLY A 94 1.16 20.58 -27.06
CA GLY A 94 2.55 20.81 -27.45
C GLY A 94 2.77 21.07 -28.94
N MET A 95 1.70 21.07 -29.75
CA MET A 95 1.77 21.29 -31.21
C MET A 95 1.08 22.58 -31.66
N SER A 96 0.67 23.45 -30.72
CA SER A 96 0.07 24.76 -31.04
C SER A 96 0.98 25.94 -30.67
N MET A 97 2.29 25.68 -30.57
CA MET A 97 3.31 26.71 -30.55
C MET A 97 4.22 26.48 -31.75
N GLU A 98 3.65 26.62 -32.94
CA GLU A 98 4.36 27.15 -34.11
C GLU A 98 3.92 28.60 -34.27
#